data_AF-A0A1Y0G0P3-F1
#
_entry.id   AF-A0A1Y0G0P3-F1
#
_cell.length_a   1.000
_cell.length_b   1.000
_cell.length_c   1.000
_cell.angle_alpha   90.00
_cell.angle_beta   90.00
_cell.angle_gamma   90.00
#
_symmetry.space_group_name_H-M   'P 1'
#
loop_
_entity.id
_entity.type
_entity.pdbx_description
1 polymer ?
#
loop_
_entity_poly.entity_id
_entity_poly.type
_entity_poly.pdbx_seq_one_letter_code
_entity_poly.pdbx_strand_id
1 'polypeptide(L)'
;MRIFKNLALVFSILLLSAGSLAQNYPTCSSSASDPDGDGWGWENNQSCIVSSSGSSGGYPTCSSSASDPDGDGWGWENNQSCQVASGGSSGGSNGGNYPTCANSASDPDGDGWGWENNQSCQVASGGSSGGGSCGTGNCPGSLSCPSGMSCGCYTVSGLGANKQAYVNAGADRRFLASAMMETEKMDTNYAYGDNKTGDAFNAGATKQNWGMMRQCHSEWRGYSANDYAVSGAMNNSRSLDVQVYNECRNYYGNQWFAGHRNGASGLANPNTQDINNFRAGYEWTYNQLAGHECDDVRFWVNIPAI
;
A
#
# COMPACT_ATOMS: atom_id res chain seq x y z
N MET A 1 47.33 23.18 -51.79
CA MET A 1 47.45 22.38 -53.03
C MET A 1 48.21 21.09 -52.69
N ARG A 2 47.49 19.95 -52.63
CA ARG A 2 47.96 18.54 -52.55
C ARG A 2 48.88 18.20 -51.35
N ILE A 3 48.72 17.12 -50.57
CA ILE A 3 48.48 15.72 -50.94
C ILE A 3 47.80 15.03 -49.73
N PHE A 4 46.66 14.39 -49.96
CA PHE A 4 46.06 13.42 -49.05
C PHE A 4 46.90 12.13 -49.05
N LYS A 5 47.25 11.62 -47.86
CA LYS A 5 47.74 10.25 -47.69
C LYS A 5 46.76 9.47 -46.81
N ASN A 6 46.25 8.41 -47.41
CA ASN A 6 45.40 7.39 -46.84
C ASN A 6 45.97 6.84 -45.52
N LEU A 7 45.14 6.83 -44.47
CA LEU A 7 45.30 5.91 -43.36
C LEU A 7 44.00 5.13 -43.23
N ALA A 8 43.97 3.97 -43.87
CA ALA A 8 42.95 2.97 -43.65
C ALA A 8 43.16 2.36 -42.26
N LEU A 9 42.34 2.76 -41.29
CA LEU A 9 42.30 2.11 -39.99
C LEU A 9 41.32 0.94 -40.08
N VAL A 10 41.87 -0.27 -40.05
CA VAL A 10 41.15 -1.54 -39.97
C VAL A 10 40.46 -1.61 -38.61
N PHE A 11 39.13 -1.51 -38.59
CA PHE A 11 38.34 -1.70 -37.37
C PHE A 11 38.00 -3.19 -37.24
N SER A 12 38.90 -3.94 -36.58
CA SER A 12 38.63 -5.32 -36.18
C SER A 12 37.88 -5.33 -34.84
N ILE A 13 36.71 -5.95 -34.93
CA ILE A 13 35.76 -6.41 -33.92
C ILE A 13 36.39 -6.81 -32.57
N LEU A 14 35.85 -6.26 -31.49
CA LEU A 14 35.67 -6.97 -30.22
C LEU A 14 34.21 -6.82 -29.77
N LEU A 15 33.42 -7.86 -30.03
CA LEU A 15 32.17 -8.11 -29.30
C LEU A 15 32.53 -8.32 -27.83
N LEU A 16 32.24 -7.33 -26.98
CA LEU A 16 32.11 -7.56 -25.55
C LEU A 16 30.75 -8.21 -25.32
N SER A 17 30.76 -9.53 -25.24
CA SER A 17 29.70 -10.31 -24.63
C SER A 17 29.45 -9.80 -23.22
N ALA A 18 28.23 -9.31 -22.96
CA ALA A 18 27.72 -9.10 -21.61
C ALA A 18 27.53 -10.49 -20.97
N GLY A 19 28.63 -11.05 -20.46
CA GLY A 19 28.57 -12.14 -19.50
C GLY A 19 27.95 -11.61 -18.23
N SER A 20 26.76 -12.09 -17.90
CA SER A 20 26.16 -11.97 -16.59
C SER A 20 27.14 -12.45 -15.51
N LEU A 21 27.78 -11.51 -14.82
CA LEU A 21 28.47 -11.80 -13.57
C LEU A 21 27.39 -12.05 -12.51
N ALA A 22 26.89 -13.28 -12.43
CA ALA A 22 26.27 -13.76 -11.20
C ALA A 22 27.36 -13.71 -10.13
N GLN A 23 27.37 -12.69 -9.28
CA GLN A 23 28.23 -12.68 -8.11
C GLN A 23 27.80 -13.84 -7.22
N ASN A 24 28.63 -14.88 -7.14
CA ASN A 24 28.47 -15.93 -6.15
C ASN A 24 28.85 -15.35 -4.79
N TYR A 25 27.85 -15.00 -3.99
CA TYR A 25 28.07 -14.61 -2.60
C TYR A 25 28.37 -15.87 -1.77
N PRO A 26 29.41 -15.85 -0.94
CA PRO A 26 29.72 -16.96 -0.04
C PRO A 26 28.70 -17.05 1.09
N THR A 27 28.65 -18.19 1.77
CA THR A 27 27.82 -18.37 2.96
C THR A 27 28.48 -17.74 4.20
N CYS A 28 27.71 -17.03 5.04
CA CYS A 28 28.22 -16.51 6.30
C CYS A 28 28.59 -17.65 7.27
N SER A 29 29.67 -17.47 8.02
CA SER A 29 30.13 -18.43 9.03
C SER A 29 29.27 -18.39 10.30
N SER A 30 28.58 -17.27 10.55
CA SER A 30 27.66 -17.08 11.67
C SER A 30 26.35 -16.44 11.22
N SER A 31 25.24 -16.86 11.84
CA SER A 31 23.93 -16.21 11.70
C SER A 31 23.85 -14.88 12.46
N ALA A 32 24.77 -14.59 13.38
CA ALA A 32 24.84 -13.29 14.07
C ALA A 32 25.32 -12.14 13.16
N SER A 33 25.77 -12.48 11.95
CA SER A 33 26.25 -11.51 10.96
C SER A 33 25.12 -10.82 10.19
N ASP A 34 23.87 -11.20 10.46
CA ASP A 34 22.60 -10.64 9.96
C ASP A 34 21.77 -10.12 11.16
N PRO A 35 22.08 -8.93 11.70
CA PRO A 35 21.42 -8.41 12.90
C PRO A 35 19.97 -7.97 12.68
N ASP A 36 19.60 -7.68 11.43
CA ASP A 36 18.29 -7.19 11.00
C ASP A 36 17.38 -8.28 10.39
N GLY A 37 17.91 -9.48 10.18
CA GLY A 37 17.16 -10.69 9.84
C GLY A 37 16.68 -10.74 8.39
N ASP A 38 17.37 -10.05 7.48
CA ASP A 38 16.98 -9.94 6.06
C ASP A 38 17.58 -11.04 5.17
N GLY A 39 18.38 -11.94 5.78
CA GLY A 39 19.05 -13.06 5.13
C GLY A 39 20.47 -12.75 4.61
N TRP A 40 20.95 -11.53 4.81
CA TRP A 40 22.28 -11.08 4.38
C TRP A 40 23.15 -10.67 5.55
N GLY A 41 24.43 -11.07 5.48
CA GLY A 41 25.40 -10.69 6.49
C GLY A 41 26.68 -10.11 5.91
N TRP A 42 27.49 -9.51 6.79
CA TRP A 42 28.79 -8.95 6.43
C TRP A 42 29.93 -9.60 7.23
N GLU A 43 30.74 -10.43 6.58
CA GLU A 43 31.90 -11.10 7.17
C GLU A 43 33.10 -11.04 6.23
N ASN A 44 34.32 -11.05 6.78
CA ASN A 44 35.56 -11.13 6.00
C ASN A 44 35.64 -10.10 4.85
N ASN A 45 35.12 -8.89 5.10
CA ASN A 45 35.15 -7.75 4.18
C ASN A 45 34.35 -7.94 2.86
N GLN A 46 33.32 -8.79 2.88
CA GLN A 46 32.40 -9.01 1.76
C GLN A 46 30.99 -9.37 2.26
N SER A 47 29.97 -9.17 1.42
CA SER A 47 28.62 -9.66 1.68
C SER A 47 28.56 -11.18 1.58
N CYS A 48 27.86 -11.82 2.51
CA CYS A 48 27.63 -13.24 2.52
C CYS A 48 26.13 -13.54 2.71
N ILE A 49 25.68 -14.67 2.18
CA ILE A 49 24.31 -15.16 2.37
C ILE A 49 24.32 -16.00 3.65
N VAL A 50 23.47 -15.69 4.62
CA VAL A 50 23.35 -16.54 5.81
C VAL A 50 22.65 -17.84 5.42
N SER A 51 23.37 -18.97 5.38
CA SER A 51 22.77 -20.26 5.03
C SER A 51 21.95 -20.79 6.20
N SER A 52 20.67 -20.46 6.23
CA SER A 52 19.68 -21.12 7.08
C SER A 52 19.27 -22.46 6.47
N SER A 53 20.19 -23.42 6.43
CA SER A 53 19.85 -24.84 6.22
C SER A 53 19.41 -25.45 7.55
N GLY A 54 18.18 -25.14 7.96
CA GLY A 54 17.49 -25.78 9.09
C GLY A 54 17.10 -24.82 10.22
N SER A 55 15.79 -24.54 10.29
CA SER A 55 15.03 -23.91 11.37
C SER A 55 14.84 -22.39 11.28
N SER A 56 13.55 -22.03 11.22
CA SER A 56 12.94 -20.76 11.60
C SER A 56 13.74 -19.98 12.63
N GLY A 57 13.77 -18.65 12.52
CA GLY A 57 14.26 -17.73 13.57
C GLY A 57 13.75 -18.15 14.94
N GLY A 58 14.59 -18.92 15.65
CA GLY A 58 14.18 -19.78 16.73
C GLY A 58 14.01 -18.97 17.99
N TYR A 59 12.78 -18.83 18.44
CA TYR A 59 12.47 -18.36 19.77
C TYR A 59 13.25 -19.22 20.80
N PRO A 60 13.79 -18.61 21.86
CA PRO A 60 14.61 -19.30 22.85
C PRO A 60 13.85 -20.49 23.46
N THR A 61 14.53 -21.53 23.92
CA THR A 61 13.86 -22.64 24.63
C THR A 61 13.51 -22.24 26.05
N CYS A 62 12.29 -22.54 26.52
CA CYS A 62 11.89 -22.25 27.89
C CYS A 62 12.72 -23.05 28.89
N SER A 63 13.01 -22.43 30.04
CA SER A 63 13.78 -23.05 31.12
C SER A 63 12.94 -24.08 31.88
N SER A 64 11.62 -23.97 31.82
CA SER A 64 10.66 -24.89 32.45
C SER A 64 9.52 -25.26 31.51
N SER A 65 9.10 -26.52 31.53
CA SER A 65 7.87 -26.96 30.84
C SER A 65 6.59 -26.50 31.54
N ALA A 66 6.68 -25.98 32.77
CA ALA A 66 5.54 -25.36 33.45
C ALA A 66 5.20 -23.96 32.90
N SER A 67 6.07 -23.41 32.04
CA SER A 67 5.88 -22.11 31.38
C SER A 67 5.00 -22.21 30.14
N ASP A 68 4.56 -23.43 29.79
CA ASP A 68 3.53 -23.79 28.83
C ASP A 68 2.39 -24.51 29.60
N PRO A 69 1.54 -23.76 30.34
CA PRO A 69 0.45 -24.34 31.13
C PRO A 69 -0.62 -25.02 30.29
N ASP A 70 -0.68 -24.70 28.99
CA ASP A 70 -1.68 -25.13 28.01
C ASP A 70 -1.20 -26.23 27.06
N GLY A 71 0.09 -26.56 27.07
CA GLY A 71 0.69 -27.72 26.41
C GLY A 71 0.83 -27.59 24.90
N ASP A 72 0.90 -26.37 24.35
CA ASP A 72 0.95 -26.10 22.92
C ASP A 72 2.37 -26.04 22.33
N GLY A 73 3.38 -26.21 23.19
CA GLY A 73 4.79 -26.16 22.83
C GLY A 73 5.42 -24.77 22.94
N TRP A 74 4.68 -23.77 23.43
CA TRP A 74 5.15 -22.39 23.62
C TRP A 74 4.93 -21.91 25.05
N GLY A 75 5.85 -21.10 25.54
CA GLY A 75 5.78 -20.52 26.87
C GLY A 75 6.29 -19.08 26.91
N TRP A 76 6.10 -18.42 28.05
CA TRP A 76 6.55 -17.04 28.26
C TRP A 76 7.46 -16.94 29.49
N GLU A 77 8.74 -16.62 29.27
CA GLU A 77 9.75 -16.43 30.31
C GLU A 77 10.68 -15.26 29.96
N ASN A 78 11.20 -14.55 30.96
CA ASN A 78 12.21 -13.48 30.75
C ASN A 78 11.78 -12.39 29.73
N ASN A 79 10.49 -12.05 29.73
CA ASN A 79 9.89 -10.99 28.90
C ASN A 79 9.97 -11.24 27.38
N GLN A 80 9.99 -12.51 26.97
CA GLN A 80 9.97 -12.95 25.57
C GLN A 80 9.27 -14.31 25.45
N SER A 81 8.76 -14.61 24.26
CA SER A 81 8.22 -15.95 23.95
C SER A 81 9.36 -16.97 23.83
N CYS A 82 9.15 -18.17 24.36
CA CYS A 82 10.07 -19.28 24.30
C CYS A 82 9.36 -20.56 23.84
N GLN A 83 10.08 -21.49 23.20
CA GLN A 83 9.57 -22.80 22.81
C GLN A 83 9.84 -23.81 23.92
N VAL A 84 8.84 -24.55 24.38
CA VAL A 84 9.04 -25.63 25.34
C VAL A 84 9.59 -26.85 24.61
N ALA A 85 10.80 -27.27 24.96
CA ALA A 85 11.45 -28.43 24.36
C ALA A 85 10.76 -29.73 24.79
N SER A 86 9.75 -30.14 24.02
CA SER A 86 9.08 -31.43 24.21
C SER A 86 9.50 -32.40 23.10
N GLY A 87 10.13 -33.50 23.51
CA GLY A 87 10.54 -34.60 22.64
C GLY A 87 9.43 -35.03 21.70
N GLY A 88 9.76 -35.17 20.42
CA GLY A 88 8.81 -35.15 19.33
C GLY A 88 7.72 -36.22 19.38
N SER A 89 6.53 -35.87 18.89
CA SER A 89 5.93 -36.45 17.68
C SER A 89 4.55 -35.86 17.43
N SER A 90 4.40 -35.27 16.24
CA SER A 90 3.33 -35.54 15.28
C SER A 90 1.86 -35.49 15.74
N GLY A 91 1.16 -34.44 15.27
CA GLY A 91 -0.20 -34.57 14.76
C GLY A 91 -1.31 -34.64 15.81
N GLY A 92 -2.00 -33.52 15.99
CA GLY A 92 -3.24 -33.49 16.75
C GLY A 92 -3.86 -32.11 16.74
N SER A 93 -4.65 -31.82 15.70
CA SER A 93 -5.59 -30.71 15.70
C SER A 93 -6.48 -30.80 16.94
N ASN A 94 -6.42 -29.79 17.80
CA ASN A 94 -7.56 -29.45 18.66
C ASN A 94 -7.59 -27.95 18.88
N GLY A 95 -8.63 -27.32 18.33
CA GLY A 95 -8.87 -25.89 18.41
C GLY A 95 -9.15 -25.46 19.84
N GLY A 96 -8.28 -24.60 20.37
CA GLY A 96 -8.63 -23.71 21.46
C GLY A 96 -9.63 -22.68 20.94
N ASN A 97 -10.84 -22.66 21.50
CA ASN A 97 -11.87 -21.69 21.17
C ASN A 97 -11.51 -20.35 21.82
N TYR A 98 -10.70 -19.53 21.14
CA TYR A 98 -10.38 -18.18 21.59
C TYR A 98 -11.64 -17.31 21.60
N PRO A 99 -11.85 -16.47 22.62
CA PRO A 99 -12.98 -15.56 22.66
C PRO A 99 -12.87 -14.50 21.57
N THR A 100 -14.01 -14.06 21.03
CA THR A 100 -14.06 -12.96 20.06
C THR A 100 -13.86 -11.62 20.76
N CYS A 101 -13.03 -10.73 20.21
CA CYS A 101 -12.86 -9.38 20.75
C CYS A 101 -14.19 -8.60 20.67
N ALA A 102 -14.50 -7.87 21.73
CA ALA A 102 -15.69 -7.04 21.78
C ALA A 102 -15.57 -5.80 20.88
N ASN A 103 -14.36 -5.37 20.55
CA ASN A 103 -14.09 -4.20 19.72
C ASN A 103 -13.08 -4.50 18.60
N SER A 104 -13.38 -4.06 17.38
CA SER A 104 -12.46 -4.15 16.24
C SER A 104 -11.27 -3.19 16.35
N ALA A 105 -11.31 -2.21 17.24
CA ALA A 105 -10.18 -1.32 17.53
C ALA A 105 -9.10 -1.99 18.40
N SER A 106 -9.34 -3.21 18.88
CA SER A 106 -8.39 -3.97 19.70
C SER A 106 -7.32 -4.70 18.88
N ASP A 107 -7.37 -4.56 17.56
CA ASP A 107 -6.39 -5.00 16.55
C ASP A 107 -5.88 -3.75 15.77
N PRO A 108 -4.97 -2.94 16.36
CA PRO A 108 -4.49 -1.70 15.75
C PRO A 108 -3.58 -1.92 14.54
N ASP A 109 -3.00 -3.10 14.42
CA ASP A 109 -2.04 -3.53 13.41
C ASP A 109 -2.67 -4.38 12.29
N GLY A 110 -3.91 -4.85 12.48
CA GLY A 110 -4.73 -5.50 11.46
C GLY A 110 -4.37 -6.96 11.20
N ASP A 111 -3.77 -7.66 12.16
CA ASP A 111 -3.31 -9.05 12.01
C ASP A 111 -4.38 -10.11 12.33
N GLY A 112 -5.55 -9.66 12.82
CA GLY A 112 -6.69 -10.49 13.20
C GLY A 112 -6.73 -10.87 14.68
N TRP A 113 -5.75 -10.47 15.47
CA TRP A 113 -5.67 -10.71 16.91
C TRP A 113 -5.75 -9.41 17.70
N GLY A 114 -6.40 -9.48 18.86
CA GLY A 114 -6.48 -8.36 19.78
C GLY A 114 -6.25 -8.77 21.22
N TRP A 115 -6.02 -7.77 22.07
CA TRP A 115 -5.82 -7.97 23.51
C TRP A 115 -6.92 -7.27 24.31
N GLU A 116 -7.82 -8.05 24.93
CA GLU A 116 -8.91 -7.54 25.76
C GLU A 116 -9.08 -8.43 27.00
N ASN A 117 -9.47 -7.84 28.14
CA ASN A 117 -9.79 -8.60 29.37
C ASN A 117 -8.66 -9.53 29.84
N ASN A 118 -7.40 -9.12 29.65
CA ASN A 118 -6.20 -9.84 30.08
C ASN A 118 -6.02 -11.23 29.43
N GLN A 119 -6.51 -11.38 28.19
CA GLN A 119 -6.36 -12.57 27.37
C GLN A 119 -6.32 -12.19 25.89
N SER A 120 -5.74 -13.06 25.06
CA SER A 120 -5.82 -12.93 23.60
C SER A 120 -7.25 -13.20 23.14
N CYS A 121 -7.75 -12.38 22.23
CA CYS A 121 -9.03 -12.55 21.58
C CYS A 121 -8.87 -12.47 20.05
N GLN A 122 -9.76 -13.11 19.33
CA GLN A 122 -9.83 -13.01 17.87
C GLN A 122 -10.77 -11.87 17.52
N VAL A 123 -10.31 -10.84 16.81
CA VAL A 123 -11.25 -9.83 16.30
C VAL A 123 -12.17 -10.52 15.31
N ALA A 124 -13.49 -10.27 15.38
CA ALA A 124 -14.46 -10.76 14.40
C ALA A 124 -14.29 -10.06 13.03
N SER A 125 -13.09 -10.16 12.49
CA SER A 125 -12.76 -10.00 11.09
C SER A 125 -12.81 -11.41 10.53
N GLY A 126 -13.68 -11.66 9.55
CA GLY A 126 -13.73 -12.95 8.87
C GLY A 126 -12.32 -13.39 8.49
N GLY A 127 -11.87 -14.49 9.09
CA GLY A 127 -10.46 -14.86 9.11
C GLY A 127 -9.88 -15.13 7.72
N SER A 128 -8.59 -14.80 7.57
CA SER A 128 -7.55 -15.77 7.21
C SER A 128 -6.19 -15.08 7.11
N SER A 129 -5.36 -15.26 8.14
CA SER A 129 -3.92 -15.09 8.06
C SER A 129 -3.34 -16.27 7.25
N GLY A 130 -2.83 -15.97 6.07
CA GLY A 130 -2.17 -16.93 5.20
C GLY A 130 -2.25 -16.47 3.76
N GLY A 131 -1.37 -15.55 3.34
CA GLY A 131 -1.26 -15.11 1.93
C GLY A 131 -2.62 -14.98 1.25
N GLY A 132 -3.58 -14.35 1.95
CA GLY A 132 -5.00 -14.50 1.66
C GLY A 132 -5.29 -13.85 0.32
N SER A 133 -5.48 -14.68 -0.71
CA SER A 133 -6.08 -14.25 -1.96
C SER A 133 -7.28 -13.39 -1.61
N CYS A 134 -7.18 -12.10 -1.90
CA CYS A 134 -8.30 -11.19 -1.84
C CYS A 134 -9.45 -11.90 -2.54
N GLY A 135 -10.53 -12.20 -1.81
CA GLY A 135 -11.65 -12.94 -2.39
C GLY A 135 -12.09 -12.21 -3.66
N THR A 136 -12.59 -12.94 -4.66
CA THR A 136 -13.32 -12.30 -5.74
C THR A 136 -14.62 -11.77 -5.16
N GLY A 137 -14.59 -10.57 -4.59
CA GLY A 137 -15.81 -9.96 -4.08
C GLY A 137 -16.79 -9.76 -5.23
N ASN A 138 -18.06 -9.70 -4.86
CA ASN A 138 -19.15 -9.64 -5.82
C ASN A 138 -19.82 -8.28 -5.74
N CYS A 139 -20.07 -7.70 -6.90
CA CYS A 139 -20.93 -6.53 -7.03
C CYS A 139 -22.34 -6.87 -6.49
N PRO A 140 -22.86 -6.13 -5.50
CA PRO A 140 -24.20 -6.39 -4.97
C PRO A 140 -25.27 -6.32 -6.05
N GLY A 141 -26.24 -7.24 -6.02
CA GLY A 141 -27.33 -7.31 -7.01
C GLY A 141 -28.28 -6.11 -6.99
N SER A 142 -28.25 -5.30 -5.92
CA SER A 142 -28.98 -4.03 -5.84
C SER A 142 -28.16 -3.01 -5.05
N LEU A 143 -28.00 -1.81 -5.61
CA LEU A 143 -27.34 -0.67 -4.97
C LEU A 143 -28.32 0.50 -4.88
N SER A 144 -28.30 1.20 -3.74
CA SER A 144 -29.02 2.47 -3.58
C SER A 144 -28.08 3.61 -3.94
N CYS A 145 -28.33 4.30 -5.04
CA CYS A 145 -27.49 5.40 -5.51
C CYS A 145 -27.69 6.69 -4.69
N PRO A 146 -26.69 7.59 -4.67
CA PRO A 146 -26.87 8.93 -4.15
C PRO A 146 -28.05 9.63 -4.83
N SER A 147 -28.79 10.44 -4.07
CA SER A 147 -29.97 11.14 -4.58
C SER A 147 -29.66 11.94 -5.85
N GLY A 148 -30.42 11.68 -6.92
CA GLY A 148 -30.27 12.37 -8.20
C GLY A 148 -29.06 11.95 -9.05
N MET A 149 -28.38 10.85 -8.70
CA MET A 149 -27.22 10.34 -9.43
C MET A 149 -27.41 8.89 -9.85
N SER A 150 -26.72 8.51 -10.93
CA SER A 150 -26.59 7.12 -11.36
C SER A 150 -25.33 6.51 -10.74
N CYS A 151 -25.41 5.26 -10.33
CA CYS A 151 -24.30 4.52 -9.74
C CYS A 151 -24.37 3.04 -10.14
N GLY A 152 -23.31 2.29 -9.82
CA GLY A 152 -23.31 0.84 -9.94
C GLY A 152 -21.99 0.24 -9.50
N CYS A 153 -21.82 -1.05 -9.80
CA CYS A 153 -20.53 -1.71 -9.69
C CYS A 153 -20.31 -2.72 -10.82
N TYR A 154 -19.06 -3.09 -11.02
CA TYR A 154 -18.63 -4.16 -11.91
C TYR A 154 -17.20 -4.57 -11.56
N THR A 155 -16.76 -5.73 -12.04
CA THR A 155 -15.42 -6.25 -11.78
C THR A 155 -14.41 -5.69 -12.78
N VAL A 156 -13.26 -5.23 -12.29
CA VAL A 156 -12.12 -4.73 -13.08
C VAL A 156 -10.90 -5.58 -12.75
N SER A 157 -10.47 -6.39 -13.71
CA SER A 157 -9.32 -7.28 -13.50
C SER A 157 -8.06 -6.51 -13.09
N GLY A 158 -7.49 -6.91 -11.95
CA GLY A 158 -6.27 -6.35 -11.38
C GLY A 158 -6.47 -5.08 -10.55
N LEU A 159 -7.72 -4.62 -10.37
CA LEU A 159 -8.02 -3.48 -9.51
C LEU A 159 -7.70 -3.79 -8.04
N GLY A 160 -7.98 -5.00 -7.57
CA GLY A 160 -7.69 -5.45 -6.21
C GLY A 160 -6.21 -5.39 -5.86
N ALA A 161 -5.37 -5.85 -6.79
CA ALA A 161 -3.93 -5.72 -6.66
C ALA A 161 -3.49 -4.25 -6.58
N ASN A 162 -4.13 -3.35 -7.33
CA ASN A 162 -3.80 -1.93 -7.27
C ASN A 162 -4.29 -1.26 -5.98
N LYS A 163 -5.49 -1.60 -5.49
CA LYS A 163 -5.97 -1.16 -4.17
C LYS A 163 -4.98 -1.56 -3.07
N GLN A 164 -4.55 -2.82 -3.06
CA GLN A 164 -3.56 -3.32 -2.11
C GLN A 164 -2.21 -2.62 -2.24
N ALA A 165 -1.77 -2.31 -3.46
CA ALA A 165 -0.53 -1.56 -3.65
C ALA A 165 -0.59 -0.13 -3.07
N TYR A 166 -1.74 0.52 -3.04
CA TYR A 166 -1.92 1.80 -2.34
C TYR A 166 -2.04 1.62 -0.83
N VAL A 167 -2.77 0.60 -0.36
CA VAL A 167 -2.85 0.28 1.08
C VAL A 167 -1.46 0.03 1.66
N ASN A 168 -0.63 -0.75 0.97
CA ASN A 168 0.77 -0.99 1.34
C ASN A 168 1.63 0.28 1.29
N ALA A 169 1.21 1.30 0.54
CA ALA A 169 1.84 2.62 0.51
C ALA A 169 1.29 3.59 1.58
N GLY A 170 0.41 3.12 2.47
CA GLY A 170 -0.18 3.89 3.56
C GLY A 170 -1.57 4.48 3.27
N ALA A 171 -2.24 4.05 2.20
CA ALA A 171 -3.57 4.54 1.85
C ALA A 171 -4.64 3.93 2.78
N ASP A 172 -5.60 4.75 3.18
CA ASP A 172 -6.83 4.29 3.82
C ASP A 172 -7.98 4.19 2.80
N ARG A 173 -9.15 3.77 3.26
CA ARG A 173 -10.36 3.70 2.42
C ARG A 173 -10.76 5.05 1.82
N ARG A 174 -10.36 6.18 2.42
CA ARG A 174 -10.66 7.53 1.90
C ARG A 174 -9.89 7.78 0.61
N PHE A 175 -8.61 7.44 0.57
CA PHE A 175 -7.81 7.52 -0.66
C PHE A 175 -8.40 6.60 -1.74
N LEU A 176 -8.71 5.34 -1.40
CA LEU A 176 -9.29 4.39 -2.36
C LEU A 176 -10.61 4.91 -2.95
N ALA A 177 -11.49 5.50 -2.12
CA ALA A 177 -12.74 6.08 -2.59
C ALA A 177 -12.50 7.22 -3.59
N SER A 178 -11.56 8.13 -3.30
CA SER A 178 -11.19 9.19 -4.23
C SER A 178 -10.63 8.63 -5.54
N ALA A 179 -9.66 7.71 -5.48
CA ALA A 179 -9.04 7.16 -6.68
C ALA A 179 -10.03 6.36 -7.55
N MET A 180 -10.98 5.65 -6.92
CA MET A 180 -12.00 4.86 -7.62
C MET A 180 -12.94 5.72 -8.47
N MET A 181 -13.20 6.95 -8.04
CA MET A 181 -14.04 7.90 -8.76
C MET A 181 -13.33 8.49 -9.98
N GLU A 182 -12.00 8.59 -9.94
CA GLU A 182 -11.22 9.28 -10.97
C GLU A 182 -10.82 8.37 -12.14
N THR A 183 -10.42 7.13 -11.86
CA THR A 183 -10.03 6.17 -12.92
C THR A 183 -10.56 4.78 -12.64
N GLU A 184 -10.71 3.99 -13.71
CA GLU A 184 -11.26 2.64 -13.62
C GLU A 184 -10.37 1.68 -12.82
N LYS A 185 -9.06 1.83 -12.98
CA LYS A 185 -8.06 0.96 -12.36
C LYS A 185 -7.36 1.58 -11.15
N MET A 186 -7.68 2.81 -10.75
CA MET A 186 -6.88 3.61 -9.80
C MET A 186 -5.43 3.82 -10.26
N ASP A 187 -5.21 3.89 -11.57
CA ASP A 187 -3.89 4.16 -12.15
C ASP A 187 -3.75 5.63 -12.55
N THR A 188 -2.55 5.97 -13.04
CA THR A 188 -2.21 7.30 -13.56
C THR A 188 -2.03 7.31 -15.08
N ASN A 189 -2.64 6.34 -15.78
CA ASN A 189 -2.53 6.20 -17.25
C ASN A 189 -3.56 7.07 -17.99
N TYR A 190 -3.77 8.30 -17.50
CA TYR A 190 -4.56 9.32 -18.17
C TYR A 190 -3.64 10.32 -18.87
N ALA A 191 -4.19 11.18 -19.73
CA ALA A 191 -3.39 12.20 -20.41
C ALA A 191 -2.62 13.04 -19.40
N TYR A 192 -1.34 13.35 -19.65
CA TYR A 192 -0.49 14.04 -18.67
C TYR A 192 -1.13 15.35 -18.19
N GLY A 193 -1.24 15.50 -16.87
CA GLY A 193 -1.93 16.65 -16.26
C GLY A 193 -3.44 16.67 -16.44
N ASP A 194 -4.05 15.59 -16.93
CA ASP A 194 -5.44 15.54 -17.40
C ASP A 194 -5.73 16.59 -18.48
N ASN A 195 -4.72 16.87 -19.33
CA ASN A 195 -4.71 17.98 -20.32
C ASN A 195 -4.80 19.39 -19.71
N LYS A 196 -4.51 19.54 -18.42
CA LYS A 196 -4.49 20.82 -17.69
C LYS A 196 -3.05 21.22 -17.35
N THR A 197 -2.86 22.51 -17.07
CA THR A 197 -1.56 23.10 -16.68
C THR A 197 -1.76 24.10 -15.55
N GLY A 198 -0.66 24.60 -14.98
CA GLY A 198 -0.71 25.56 -13.87
C GLY A 198 -1.36 24.95 -12.63
N ASP A 199 -2.09 25.75 -11.86
CA ASP A 199 -2.81 25.30 -10.66
C ASP A 199 -3.89 24.22 -10.95
N ALA A 200 -4.31 24.07 -12.21
CA ALA A 200 -5.30 23.07 -12.61
C ALA A 200 -4.68 21.72 -13.00
N PHE A 201 -3.34 21.62 -13.10
CA PHE A 201 -2.65 20.37 -13.46
C PHE A 201 -2.99 19.26 -12.47
N ASN A 202 -3.40 18.08 -12.96
CA ASN A 202 -3.78 16.93 -12.14
C ASN A 202 -2.69 15.84 -12.09
N ALA A 203 -2.34 15.38 -10.89
CA ALA A 203 -1.38 14.29 -10.65
C ALA A 203 -1.92 13.22 -9.69
N GLY A 204 -1.36 12.02 -9.77
CA GLY A 204 -1.69 10.89 -8.90
C GLY A 204 -3.00 10.19 -9.26
N ALA A 205 -3.28 9.09 -8.56
CA ALA A 205 -4.47 8.26 -8.77
C ALA A 205 -5.77 9.00 -8.47
N THR A 206 -5.69 9.97 -7.56
CA THR A 206 -6.81 10.81 -7.14
C THR A 206 -6.91 12.10 -7.95
N LYS A 207 -6.08 12.31 -8.97
CA LYS A 207 -6.06 13.52 -9.81
C LYS A 207 -6.02 14.83 -9.00
N GLN A 208 -5.23 14.90 -7.94
CA GLN A 208 -5.09 16.12 -7.14
C GLN A 208 -4.60 17.28 -8.00
N ASN A 209 -5.18 18.47 -7.83
CA ASN A 209 -4.77 19.65 -8.58
C ASN A 209 -3.58 20.37 -7.92
N TRP A 210 -2.66 20.89 -8.73
CA TRP A 210 -1.45 21.56 -8.28
C TRP A 210 -1.71 22.73 -7.34
N GLY A 211 -2.78 23.49 -7.60
CA GLY A 211 -3.18 24.65 -6.81
C GLY A 211 -3.44 24.28 -5.35
N MET A 212 -4.01 23.10 -5.09
CA MET A 212 -4.11 22.57 -3.74
C MET A 212 -2.77 22.06 -3.22
N MET A 213 -2.12 21.17 -3.98
CA MET A 213 -0.92 20.45 -3.54
C MET A 213 0.19 21.39 -3.06
N ARG A 214 0.46 22.48 -3.78
CA ARG A 214 1.50 23.46 -3.42
C ARG A 214 1.19 24.31 -2.18
N GLN A 215 0.01 24.16 -1.58
CA GLN A 215 -0.35 24.81 -0.32
C GLN A 215 -0.23 23.87 0.89
N CYS A 216 -0.52 22.58 0.68
CA CYS A 216 -0.61 21.58 1.75
C CYS A 216 0.64 20.70 1.86
N HIS A 217 1.26 20.31 0.73
CA HIS A 217 2.40 19.42 0.78
C HIS A 217 3.66 20.18 1.18
N SER A 218 4.31 19.77 2.27
CA SER A 218 5.36 20.56 2.93
C SER A 218 6.51 20.95 2.01
N GLU A 219 6.94 20.06 1.11
CA GLU A 219 8.08 20.31 0.21
C GLU A 219 7.73 21.27 -0.94
N TRP A 220 6.45 21.42 -1.26
CA TRP A 220 5.98 22.28 -2.36
C TRP A 220 5.40 23.60 -1.89
N ARG A 221 5.36 23.83 -0.56
CA ARG A 221 4.93 25.12 -0.01
C ARG A 221 5.86 26.23 -0.48
N GLY A 222 5.28 27.23 -1.12
CA GLY A 222 6.02 28.37 -1.68
C GLY A 222 6.36 28.25 -3.16
N TYR A 223 6.07 27.09 -3.78
CA TYR A 223 6.21 26.95 -5.22
C TYR A 223 5.11 27.75 -5.95
N SER A 224 5.43 28.18 -7.17
CA SER A 224 4.53 28.95 -8.01
C SER A 224 3.57 28.06 -8.79
N ALA A 225 2.56 28.66 -9.40
CA ALA A 225 1.66 27.95 -10.31
C ALA A 225 2.40 27.31 -11.51
N ASN A 226 3.56 27.84 -11.90
CA ASN A 226 4.32 27.34 -13.05
C ASN A 226 5.18 26.10 -12.73
N ASP A 227 5.37 25.79 -11.46
CA ASP A 227 6.21 24.67 -11.02
C ASP A 227 5.44 23.33 -11.00
N TYR A 228 4.23 23.29 -11.56
CA TYR A 228 3.30 22.16 -11.48
C TYR A 228 3.88 20.81 -11.92
N ALA A 229 4.85 20.81 -12.83
CA ALA A 229 5.46 19.60 -13.37
C ALA A 229 6.13 18.72 -12.28
N VAL A 230 6.56 19.31 -11.16
CA VAL A 230 7.18 18.55 -10.05
C VAL A 230 6.22 17.52 -9.44
N SER A 231 4.92 17.83 -9.42
CA SER A 231 3.88 16.91 -8.92
C SER A 231 3.71 15.68 -9.80
N GLY A 232 4.23 15.69 -11.04
CA GLY A 232 4.29 14.51 -11.90
C GLY A 232 5.06 13.34 -11.29
N ALA A 233 5.91 13.58 -10.28
CA ALA A 233 6.55 12.52 -9.50
C ALA A 233 5.54 11.57 -8.82
N MET A 234 4.35 12.05 -8.45
CA MET A 234 3.27 11.22 -7.87
C MET A 234 2.81 10.11 -8.81
N ASN A 235 2.89 10.32 -10.13
CA ASN A 235 2.49 9.32 -11.12
C ASN A 235 3.42 8.09 -11.14
N ASN A 236 4.59 8.17 -10.50
CA ASN A 236 5.55 7.08 -10.40
C ASN A 236 5.83 6.65 -8.96
N SER A 237 5.16 7.25 -7.97
CA SER A 237 5.38 6.96 -6.55
C SER A 237 4.05 6.96 -5.80
N ARG A 238 3.53 5.76 -5.52
CA ARG A 238 2.31 5.58 -4.72
C ARG A 238 2.45 6.18 -3.33
N SER A 239 3.61 6.01 -2.68
CA SER A 239 3.88 6.57 -1.35
C SER A 239 3.81 8.10 -1.36
N LEU A 240 4.37 8.75 -2.39
CA LEU A 240 4.28 10.21 -2.52
C LEU A 240 2.84 10.65 -2.78
N ASP A 241 2.11 9.95 -3.66
CA ASP A 241 0.71 10.28 -3.95
C ASP A 241 -0.18 10.20 -2.69
N VAL A 242 -0.06 9.10 -1.95
CA VAL A 242 -0.77 8.88 -0.69
C VAL A 242 -0.38 9.92 0.37
N GLN A 243 0.92 10.21 0.51
CA GLN A 243 1.40 11.24 1.44
C GLN A 243 0.78 12.60 1.13
N VAL A 244 0.90 13.06 -0.13
CA VAL A 244 0.35 14.35 -0.57
C VAL A 244 -1.17 14.38 -0.33
N TYR A 245 -1.88 13.31 -0.67
CA TYR A 245 -3.32 13.20 -0.42
C TYR A 245 -3.65 13.40 1.06
N ASN A 246 -2.97 12.67 1.96
CA ASN A 246 -3.21 12.73 3.40
C ASN A 246 -2.90 14.12 3.97
N GLU A 247 -1.77 14.73 3.58
CA GLU A 247 -1.40 16.09 3.99
C GLU A 247 -2.44 17.12 3.53
N CYS A 248 -2.92 17.00 2.29
CA CYS A 248 -3.93 17.91 1.74
C CYS A 248 -5.32 17.71 2.35
N ARG A 249 -5.73 16.45 2.61
CA ARG A 249 -6.96 16.16 3.37
C ARG A 249 -6.91 16.77 4.76
N ASN A 250 -5.78 16.65 5.46
CA ASN A 250 -5.59 17.22 6.79
C ASN A 250 -5.58 18.75 6.78
N TYR A 251 -4.86 19.37 5.83
CA TYR A 251 -4.75 20.82 5.72
C TYR A 251 -6.08 21.51 5.42
N TYR A 252 -6.85 20.99 4.46
CA TYR A 252 -8.10 21.62 4.02
C TYR A 252 -9.34 21.15 4.81
N GLY A 253 -9.27 19.99 5.47
CA GLY A 253 -10.42 19.39 6.15
C GLY A 253 -11.64 19.32 5.24
N ASN A 254 -12.78 19.85 5.70
CA ASN A 254 -14.04 19.85 4.94
C ASN A 254 -13.97 20.66 3.62
N GLN A 255 -13.06 21.63 3.51
CA GLN A 255 -12.86 22.41 2.28
C GLN A 255 -12.15 21.61 1.19
N TRP A 256 -11.58 20.44 1.52
CA TRP A 256 -10.86 19.62 0.55
C TRP A 256 -11.73 19.26 -0.64
N PHE A 257 -13.00 18.87 -0.43
CA PHE A 257 -13.90 18.51 -1.54
C PHE A 257 -14.09 19.67 -2.52
N ALA A 258 -14.21 20.88 -2.01
CA ALA A 258 -14.42 22.06 -2.82
C ALA A 258 -13.17 22.41 -3.63
N GLY A 259 -12.01 22.43 -2.97
CA GLY A 259 -10.74 22.68 -3.65
C GLY A 259 -10.36 21.56 -4.61
N HIS A 260 -10.64 20.31 -4.27
CA HIS A 260 -10.25 19.17 -5.07
C HIS A 260 -11.07 19.14 -6.35
N ARG A 261 -12.38 19.37 -6.20
CA ARG A 261 -13.31 19.42 -7.32
C ARG A 261 -13.07 20.62 -8.23
N ASN A 262 -12.96 21.84 -7.70
CA ASN A 262 -13.00 23.06 -8.50
C ASN A 262 -11.94 24.12 -8.12
N GLY A 263 -10.80 23.66 -7.59
CA GLY A 263 -9.63 24.50 -7.29
C GLY A 263 -9.96 25.73 -6.43
N ALA A 264 -9.31 26.85 -6.75
CA ALA A 264 -9.51 28.12 -6.04
C ALA A 264 -10.96 28.62 -6.09
N SER A 265 -11.66 28.42 -7.22
CA SER A 265 -13.07 28.79 -7.37
C SER A 265 -13.98 27.97 -6.45
N GLY A 266 -13.69 26.68 -6.28
CA GLY A 266 -14.38 25.82 -5.34
C GLY A 266 -14.14 26.24 -3.90
N LEU A 267 -12.89 26.54 -3.52
CA LEU A 267 -12.56 27.05 -2.18
C LEU A 267 -13.30 28.37 -1.87
N ALA A 268 -13.48 29.23 -2.88
CA ALA A 268 -14.24 30.47 -2.73
C ALA A 268 -15.76 30.24 -2.62
N ASN A 269 -16.28 29.16 -3.22
CA ASN A 269 -17.71 28.81 -3.20
C ASN A 269 -17.91 27.30 -2.98
N PRO A 270 -17.78 26.82 -1.73
CA PRO A 270 -17.63 25.38 -1.45
C PRO A 270 -18.92 24.57 -1.46
N ASN A 271 -20.07 25.22 -1.65
CA ASN A 271 -21.39 24.60 -1.51
C ASN A 271 -22.19 24.62 -2.82
N THR A 272 -21.52 24.68 -3.98
CA THR A 272 -22.20 24.51 -5.27
C THR A 272 -22.83 23.12 -5.38
N GLN A 273 -23.87 22.99 -6.20
CA GLN A 273 -24.51 21.69 -6.44
C GLN A 273 -23.50 20.65 -6.94
N ASP A 274 -22.57 21.06 -7.80
CA ASP A 274 -21.52 20.19 -8.33
C ASP A 274 -20.58 19.64 -7.23
N ILE A 275 -20.11 20.51 -6.32
CA ILE A 275 -19.26 20.09 -5.20
C ILE A 275 -20.03 19.19 -4.22
N ASN A 276 -21.30 19.49 -3.96
CA ASN A 276 -22.15 18.66 -3.12
C ASN A 276 -22.41 17.29 -3.77
N ASN A 277 -22.58 17.25 -5.09
CA ASN A 277 -22.73 16.00 -5.82
C ASN A 277 -21.45 15.16 -5.75
N PHE A 278 -20.29 15.79 -5.98
CA PHE A 278 -18.99 15.14 -5.84
C PHE A 278 -18.79 14.55 -4.44
N ARG A 279 -19.09 15.33 -3.39
CA ARG A 279 -19.01 14.87 -2.00
C ARG A 279 -19.95 13.68 -1.74
N ALA A 280 -21.19 13.75 -2.18
CA ALA A 280 -22.14 12.65 -2.00
C ALA A 280 -21.73 11.37 -2.76
N GLY A 281 -21.18 11.49 -3.96
CA GLY A 281 -20.62 10.36 -4.71
C GLY A 281 -19.39 9.75 -4.03
N TYR A 282 -18.54 10.60 -3.43
CA TYR A 282 -17.40 10.16 -2.63
C TYR A 282 -17.84 9.38 -1.38
N GLU A 283 -18.74 9.94 -0.57
CA GLU A 283 -19.20 9.28 0.66
C GLU A 283 -19.89 7.95 0.34
N TRP A 284 -20.64 7.90 -0.75
CA TRP A 284 -21.23 6.65 -1.21
C TRP A 284 -20.18 5.61 -1.59
N THR A 285 -19.18 5.99 -2.40
CA THR A 285 -18.09 5.11 -2.81
C THR A 285 -17.29 4.62 -1.60
N TYR A 286 -16.99 5.51 -0.65
CA TYR A 286 -16.34 5.19 0.61
C TYR A 286 -17.11 4.12 1.41
N ASN A 287 -18.43 4.26 1.50
CA ASN A 287 -19.27 3.29 2.21
C ASN A 287 -19.34 1.94 1.47
N GLN A 288 -19.40 1.94 0.14
CA GLN A 288 -19.43 0.70 -0.64
C GLN A 288 -18.11 -0.07 -0.56
N LEU A 289 -16.99 0.63 -0.35
CA LEU A 289 -15.67 0.02 -0.29
C LEU A 289 -15.43 -0.84 0.97
N ALA A 290 -16.29 -0.78 1.98
CA ALA A 290 -16.13 -1.59 3.18
C ALA A 290 -16.20 -3.09 2.84
N GLY A 291 -15.10 -3.82 3.06
CA GLY A 291 -14.97 -5.24 2.70
C GLY A 291 -14.58 -5.49 1.23
N HIS A 292 -14.28 -4.43 0.48
CA HIS A 292 -13.91 -4.45 -0.94
C HIS A 292 -12.55 -3.75 -1.18
N GLU A 293 -11.72 -3.57 -0.15
CA GLU A 293 -10.43 -2.86 -0.22
C GLU A 293 -9.33 -3.67 -0.94
N CYS A 294 -9.61 -4.92 -1.27
CA CYS A 294 -8.61 -5.84 -1.80
C CYS A 294 -9.07 -6.59 -3.06
N ASP A 295 -10.36 -6.53 -3.39
CA ASP A 295 -10.94 -7.24 -4.53
C ASP A 295 -10.96 -6.41 -5.82
N ASP A 296 -11.43 -7.04 -6.91
CA ASP A 296 -11.56 -6.41 -8.21
C ASP A 296 -12.88 -5.64 -8.41
N VAL A 297 -13.72 -5.46 -7.38
CA VAL A 297 -15.00 -4.74 -7.53
C VAL A 297 -14.75 -3.24 -7.58
N ARG A 298 -15.16 -2.62 -8.67
CA ARG A 298 -15.24 -1.16 -8.82
C ARG A 298 -16.66 -0.70 -8.52
N PHE A 299 -16.80 0.25 -7.62
CA PHE A 299 -18.01 1.04 -7.46
C PHE A 299 -17.87 2.35 -8.23
N TRP A 300 -18.93 2.80 -8.88
CA TRP A 300 -18.91 4.04 -9.65
C TRP A 300 -20.16 4.87 -9.40
N VAL A 301 -19.99 6.19 -9.48
CA VAL A 301 -21.06 7.18 -9.50
C VAL A 301 -20.81 8.08 -10.70
N ASN A 302 -21.85 8.37 -11.48
CA ASN A 302 -21.74 9.26 -12.63
C ASN A 302 -21.64 10.72 -12.14
N ILE A 303 -20.43 11.27 -12.20
CA ILE A 303 -20.15 12.68 -11.93
C ILE A 303 -19.53 13.27 -13.20
N PRO A 304 -20.17 14.27 -13.84
CA PRO A 304 -19.62 14.90 -15.03
C PRO A 304 -18.20 15.45 -14.80
N ALA A 305 -17.31 15.36 -15.79
CA ALA A 305 -16.01 16.02 -15.73
C ALA A 305 -16.16 17.55 -15.83
N ILE A 306 -15.24 18.30 -15.23
CA ILE A 306 -15.13 19.77 -15.34
C ILE A 306 -13.70 20.21 -15.64
#